data_AF-A0A915BUT5-F1
#
_entry.id   AF-A0A915BUT5-F1
#
_cell.length_a   1.000
_cell.length_b   1.000
_cell.length_c   1.000
_cell.angle_alpha   90.00
_cell.angle_beta   90.00
_cell.angle_gamma   90.00
#
_symmetry.space_group_name_H-M   'P 1'
#
loop_
_entity.id
_entity.type
_entity.pdbx_description
1 polymer ?
#
loop_
_entity_poly.entity_id
_entity_poly.type
_entity_poly.pdbx_seq_one_letter_code
_entity_poly.pdbx_strand_id
1 'polypeptide(L)'
;CKRREPWLFSERTKNAIRDAIRQRYSLLPYWYTLFYEHTLTGKPVMRPLWAEFPDDENAYDEEREWLVGAGLLVRPVMEPDVTSISLYLPGRRNVVWYEWATNKPKPAPGAIYVDSPLEAVPRFQRSGTIIPTWERVRRASTLMRHDPITLYIATNFKDDFANGTIYMDDGESFEYQKGEYLYWGFTYKKVSDQLFTITAKNLDPNGKMETESYIEKIVIRGVRYYPKNAHIYLDDWNPESLEFEHDRDDLSLIIRKPDAPVGAEFRIDIHA
;
A
#
# COMPACT_ATOMS: atom_id res chain seq x y z
N CYS A 1 -31.67 -24.31 -6.39
CA CYS A 1 -30.70 -23.38 -5.77
C CYS A 1 -31.18 -21.95 -6.02
N LYS A 2 -31.19 -21.05 -5.03
CA LYS A 2 -31.54 -19.63 -5.27
C LYS A 2 -30.34 -18.95 -5.93
N ARG A 3 -30.60 -18.03 -6.87
CA ARG A 3 -29.57 -17.14 -7.44
C ARG A 3 -28.98 -16.23 -6.35
N ARG A 4 -27.70 -15.89 -6.45
CA ARG A 4 -26.93 -15.16 -5.40
C ARG A 4 -25.96 -14.14 -5.99
N GLU A 5 -26.21 -13.65 -7.21
CA GLU A 5 -25.37 -12.58 -7.75
C GLU A 5 -25.46 -11.33 -6.84
N PRO A 6 -24.37 -10.56 -6.67
CA PRO A 6 -24.27 -9.48 -5.67
C PRO A 6 -25.41 -8.45 -5.69
N TRP A 7 -25.99 -8.19 -6.86
CA TRP A 7 -27.07 -7.22 -7.03
C TRP A 7 -28.46 -7.72 -6.58
N LEU A 8 -28.59 -9.00 -6.24
CA LEU A 8 -29.85 -9.58 -5.74
C LEU A 8 -30.06 -9.39 -4.23
N PHE A 9 -29.02 -8.96 -3.50
CA PHE A 9 -29.11 -8.72 -2.06
C PHE A 9 -29.72 -7.35 -1.73
N SER A 10 -30.05 -7.12 -0.46
CA SER A 10 -30.52 -5.83 0.03
C SER A 10 -29.52 -4.71 -0.26
N GLU A 11 -29.98 -3.45 -0.32
CA GLU A 11 -29.13 -2.29 -0.65
C GLU A 11 -27.89 -2.21 0.25
N ARG A 12 -28.08 -2.40 1.56
CA ARG A 12 -27.00 -2.40 2.55
C ARG A 12 -25.94 -3.47 2.24
N THR A 13 -26.37 -4.71 1.99
CA THR A 13 -25.47 -5.82 1.66
C THR A 13 -24.76 -5.58 0.33
N LYS A 14 -25.49 -5.10 -0.68
CA LYS A 14 -24.95 -4.76 -1.99
C LYS A 14 -23.87 -3.67 -1.89
N ASN A 15 -24.06 -2.68 -1.01
CA ASN A 15 -23.06 -1.64 -0.75
C ASN A 15 -21.80 -2.22 -0.11
N ALA A 16 -21.93 -3.05 0.94
CA ALA A 16 -20.79 -3.73 1.55
C ALA A 16 -20.01 -4.59 0.53
N ILE A 17 -20.71 -5.36 -0.31
CA ILE A 17 -20.07 -6.14 -1.40
C ILE A 17 -19.37 -5.22 -2.40
N ARG A 18 -20.00 -4.11 -2.80
CA ARG A 18 -19.40 -3.15 -3.72
C ARG A 18 -18.13 -2.55 -3.15
N ASP A 19 -18.12 -2.17 -1.88
CA ASP A 19 -16.97 -1.58 -1.21
C ASP A 19 -15.82 -2.57 -1.10
N ALA A 20 -16.10 -3.83 -0.74
CA ALA A 20 -15.10 -4.90 -0.75
C ALA A 20 -14.50 -5.14 -2.14
N ILE A 21 -15.32 -5.15 -3.20
CA ILE A 21 -14.84 -5.26 -4.60
C ILE A 21 -13.96 -4.05 -4.95
N ARG A 22 -14.37 -2.83 -4.62
CA ARG A 22 -13.58 -1.62 -4.91
C ARG A 22 -12.23 -1.64 -4.19
N GLN A 23 -12.20 -2.07 -2.92
CA GLN A 23 -10.96 -2.23 -2.16
C GLN A 23 -10.02 -3.27 -2.80
N ARG A 24 -10.55 -4.39 -3.28
CA ARG A 24 -9.76 -5.37 -4.02
C ARG A 24 -9.18 -4.78 -5.30
N TYR A 25 -10.01 -4.06 -6.06
CA TYR A 25 -9.59 -3.46 -7.33
C TYR A 25 -8.52 -2.38 -7.14
N SER A 26 -8.61 -1.58 -6.08
CA SER A 26 -7.60 -0.56 -5.81
C SER A 26 -6.24 -1.15 -5.43
N LEU A 27 -6.21 -2.31 -4.78
CA LEU A 27 -4.98 -3.00 -4.40
C LEU A 27 -4.38 -3.87 -5.52
N LEU A 28 -4.94 -3.90 -6.72
CA LEU A 28 -4.43 -4.75 -7.81
C LEU A 28 -2.95 -4.54 -8.13
N PRO A 29 -2.38 -3.32 -8.15
CA PRO A 29 -0.94 -3.14 -8.35
C PRO A 29 -0.11 -3.86 -7.29
N TYR A 30 -0.52 -3.78 -6.03
CA TYR A 30 0.13 -4.48 -4.92
C TYR A 30 0.02 -6.00 -5.05
N TRP A 31 -1.18 -6.53 -5.30
CA TRP A 31 -1.39 -7.96 -5.50
C TRP A 31 -0.54 -8.50 -6.65
N TYR A 32 -0.53 -7.80 -7.79
CA TYR A 32 0.19 -8.23 -8.97
C TYR A 32 1.70 -8.25 -8.75
N THR A 33 2.22 -7.23 -8.06
CA THR A 33 3.63 -7.18 -7.62
C THR A 33 3.99 -8.35 -6.73
N LEU A 34 3.13 -8.72 -5.77
CA LEU A 34 3.39 -9.88 -4.90
C LEU A 34 3.38 -11.20 -5.67
N PHE A 35 2.53 -11.35 -6.69
CA PHE A 35 2.54 -12.55 -7.54
C PHE A 35 3.83 -12.63 -8.37
N TYR A 36 4.33 -11.51 -8.89
CA TYR A 36 5.64 -11.46 -9.54
C TYR A 36 6.76 -11.83 -8.57
N GLU A 37 6.80 -11.23 -7.38
CA GLU A 37 7.83 -11.56 -6.38
C GLU A 37 7.76 -13.02 -5.92
N HIS A 38 6.58 -13.64 -5.94
CA HIS A 38 6.40 -15.06 -5.70
C HIS A 38 7.09 -15.92 -6.77
N THR A 39 7.02 -15.57 -8.06
CA THR A 39 7.73 -16.33 -9.11
C THR A 39 9.25 -16.24 -8.97
N LEU A 40 9.76 -15.12 -8.44
CA LEU A 40 11.20 -14.92 -8.22
C LEU A 40 11.72 -15.62 -6.96
N THR A 41 10.97 -15.54 -5.85
CA THR A 41 11.49 -15.90 -4.53
C THR A 41 10.80 -17.10 -3.89
N GLY A 42 9.67 -17.54 -4.43
CA GLY A 42 8.81 -18.56 -3.82
C GLY A 42 8.04 -18.09 -2.58
N LYS A 43 8.22 -16.83 -2.12
CA LYS A 43 7.53 -16.32 -0.94
C LYS A 43 6.01 -16.31 -1.17
N PRO A 44 5.18 -16.83 -0.25
CA PRO A 44 3.74 -16.82 -0.42
C PRO A 44 3.16 -15.41 -0.53
N VAL A 45 2.11 -15.23 -1.34
CA VAL A 45 1.40 -13.94 -1.45
C VAL A 45 0.59 -13.64 -0.20
N MET A 46 -0.16 -14.62 0.31
CA MET A 46 -0.78 -14.58 1.63
C MET A 46 0.09 -15.34 2.62
N ARG A 47 0.40 -14.72 3.76
CA ARG A 47 1.36 -15.25 4.74
C ARG A 47 0.70 -15.33 6.12
N PRO A 48 0.83 -16.46 6.84
CA PRO A 48 0.47 -16.50 8.25
C PRO A 48 1.44 -15.62 9.05
N LEU A 49 1.02 -15.16 10.23
CA LEU A 49 1.81 -14.21 11.01
C LEU A 49 3.17 -14.78 11.43
N TRP A 50 3.21 -16.02 11.90
CA TRP A 50 4.44 -16.69 12.32
C TRP A 50 5.52 -16.76 11.22
N ALA A 51 5.12 -16.76 9.95
CA ALA A 51 6.09 -16.81 8.84
C ALA A 51 6.85 -15.49 8.68
N GLU A 52 6.22 -14.37 9.04
CA GLU A 52 6.84 -13.03 9.00
C GLU A 52 7.38 -12.59 10.37
N PHE A 53 6.88 -13.18 11.45
CA PHE A 53 7.22 -12.89 12.83
C PHE A 53 7.58 -14.18 13.59
N PRO A 54 8.68 -14.87 13.22
CA PRO A 54 9.03 -16.16 13.82
C PRO A 54 9.43 -16.06 15.29
N ASP A 55 9.84 -14.88 15.77
CA ASP A 55 10.20 -14.64 17.16
C ASP A 55 9.00 -14.26 18.06
N ASP A 56 7.79 -14.20 17.50
CA ASP A 56 6.58 -13.78 18.21
C ASP A 56 5.67 -14.99 18.47
N GLU A 57 5.79 -15.58 19.66
CA GLU A 57 5.05 -16.79 20.03
C GLU A 57 3.51 -16.62 19.95
N ASN A 58 2.99 -15.40 20.15
CA ASN A 58 1.56 -15.14 20.03
C ASN A 58 1.05 -15.25 18.59
N ALA A 59 1.95 -15.18 17.60
CA ALA A 59 1.63 -15.27 16.19
C ALA A 59 1.52 -16.72 15.68
N TYR A 60 1.86 -17.71 16.49
CA TYR A 60 1.98 -19.11 16.06
C TYR A 60 0.61 -19.76 15.82
N ASP A 61 -0.31 -19.57 16.76
CA ASP A 61 -1.64 -20.18 16.73
C ASP A 61 -2.72 -19.27 16.11
N GLU A 62 -2.34 -18.07 15.64
CA GLU A 62 -3.30 -17.15 15.04
C GLU A 62 -3.60 -17.51 13.58
N GLU A 63 -4.84 -17.90 13.34
CA GLU A 63 -5.34 -18.38 12.04
C GLU A 63 -6.43 -17.48 11.43
N ARG A 64 -6.90 -16.48 12.19
CA ARG A 64 -8.07 -15.68 11.83
C ARG A 64 -7.68 -14.34 11.18
N GLU A 65 -6.41 -13.98 11.25
CA GLU A 65 -5.77 -12.85 10.57
C GLU A 65 -4.51 -13.31 9.84
N TRP A 66 -4.17 -12.60 8.78
CA TRP A 66 -3.03 -12.93 7.93
C TRP A 66 -2.45 -11.69 7.29
N LEU A 67 -1.27 -11.86 6.70
CA LEU A 67 -0.63 -10.84 5.91
C LEU A 67 -0.88 -11.06 4.41
N VAL A 68 -1.03 -9.96 3.68
CA VAL A 68 -0.90 -9.91 2.23
C VAL A 68 0.46 -9.27 1.96
N GLY A 69 1.39 -10.06 1.44
CA GLY A 69 2.81 -9.71 1.40
C GLY A 69 3.38 -9.50 2.79
N ALA A 70 4.37 -8.60 2.91
CA ALA A 70 4.88 -8.14 4.21
C ALA A 70 4.21 -6.85 4.70
N GLY A 71 3.33 -6.25 3.90
CA GLY A 71 2.89 -4.85 4.05
C GLY A 71 1.48 -4.66 4.59
N LEU A 72 0.57 -5.63 4.43
CA LEU A 72 -0.82 -5.50 4.87
C LEU A 72 -1.22 -6.64 5.80
N LEU A 73 -1.70 -6.31 6.99
CA LEU A 73 -2.39 -7.21 7.91
C LEU A 73 -3.90 -7.08 7.70
N VAL A 74 -4.61 -8.21 7.65
CA VAL A 74 -6.05 -8.28 7.38
C VAL A 74 -6.72 -9.22 8.39
N ARG A 75 -7.85 -8.78 8.95
CA ARG A 75 -8.73 -9.58 9.82
C ARG A 75 -10.18 -9.38 9.39
N PRO A 76 -10.76 -10.29 8.58
CA PRO A 76 -12.17 -10.21 8.26
C PRO A 76 -13.04 -10.60 9.47
N VAL A 77 -14.26 -10.08 9.49
CA VAL A 77 -15.32 -10.54 10.40
C VAL A 77 -15.88 -11.85 9.86
N MET A 78 -15.85 -12.92 10.66
CA MET A 78 -16.27 -14.27 10.23
C MET A 78 -17.46 -14.79 11.04
N GLU A 79 -17.85 -14.08 12.10
CA GLU A 79 -18.93 -14.42 13.01
C GLU A 79 -20.18 -13.55 12.75
N PRO A 80 -21.39 -14.11 12.86
CA PRO A 80 -22.63 -13.35 12.70
C PRO A 80 -22.82 -12.34 13.85
N ASP A 81 -23.49 -11.22 13.54
CA ASP A 81 -23.93 -10.19 14.50
C ASP A 81 -22.81 -9.52 15.32
N VAL A 82 -21.57 -9.60 14.86
CA VAL A 82 -20.42 -8.93 15.47
C VAL A 82 -20.27 -7.51 14.92
N THR A 83 -20.05 -6.55 15.81
CA THR A 83 -19.81 -5.13 15.48
C THR A 83 -18.42 -4.63 15.86
N SER A 84 -17.64 -5.45 16.57
CA SER A 84 -16.25 -5.18 16.95
C SER A 84 -15.49 -6.49 17.07
N ILE A 85 -14.26 -6.52 16.57
CA ILE A 85 -13.40 -7.71 16.64
C ILE A 85 -12.09 -7.39 17.35
N SER A 86 -11.52 -8.40 18.01
CA SER A 86 -10.14 -8.36 18.46
C SER A 86 -9.20 -8.79 17.34
N LEU A 87 -8.12 -8.02 17.15
CA LEU A 87 -7.02 -8.27 16.23
C LEU A 87 -5.71 -8.26 17.02
N TYR A 88 -4.76 -9.12 16.67
CA TYR A 88 -3.40 -9.04 17.17
C TYR A 88 -2.50 -8.22 16.21
N LEU A 89 -1.71 -7.30 16.76
CA LEU A 89 -0.72 -6.57 15.98
C LEU A 89 0.65 -7.21 16.26
N PRO A 90 1.20 -8.00 15.33
CA PRO A 90 2.45 -8.73 15.57
C PRO A 90 3.68 -7.84 15.40
N GLY A 91 4.79 -8.30 15.98
CA GLY A 91 6.11 -7.70 15.83
C GLY A 91 6.65 -7.06 17.11
N ARG A 92 7.95 -6.74 17.09
CA ARG A 92 8.63 -6.12 18.24
C ARG A 92 8.14 -4.68 18.45
N ARG A 93 8.50 -4.08 19.59
CA ARG A 93 8.12 -2.70 19.99
C ARG A 93 8.52 -1.58 19.02
N ASN A 94 9.32 -1.88 18.01
CA ASN A 94 9.73 -0.97 16.93
C ASN A 94 8.90 -1.14 15.65
N VAL A 95 7.78 -1.88 15.70
CA VAL A 95 6.82 -2.00 14.61
C VAL A 95 5.57 -1.18 14.94
N VAL A 96 5.11 -0.42 13.97
CA VAL A 96 3.84 0.31 14.02
C VAL A 96 2.95 -0.19 12.90
N TRP A 97 1.66 -0.27 13.16
CA TRP A 97 0.65 -0.64 12.19
C TRP A 97 -0.27 0.55 11.96
N TYR A 98 -0.41 1.00 10.72
CA TYR A 98 -1.27 2.11 10.36
C TYR A 98 -2.61 1.60 9.90
N GLU A 99 -3.68 1.96 10.61
CA GLU A 99 -5.04 1.62 10.20
C GLU A 99 -5.34 2.22 8.83
N TRP A 100 -5.77 1.39 7.87
CA TRP A 100 -5.90 1.86 6.49
C TRP A 100 -6.98 2.92 6.30
N ALA A 101 -8.06 2.84 7.08
CA ALA A 101 -9.21 3.74 6.95
C ALA A 101 -8.94 5.14 7.53
N THR A 102 -8.16 5.22 8.61
CA THR A 102 -7.96 6.46 9.39
C THR A 102 -6.53 6.98 9.32
N ASN A 103 -5.59 6.22 8.74
CA ASN A 103 -4.15 6.46 8.80
C ASN A 103 -3.54 6.43 10.21
N LYS A 104 -4.32 6.14 11.26
CA LYS A 104 -3.84 6.24 12.64
C LYS A 104 -2.84 5.14 12.97
N PRO A 105 -1.73 5.46 13.65
CA PRO A 105 -0.76 4.48 14.08
C PRO A 105 -1.25 3.67 15.29
N LYS A 106 -0.95 2.37 15.30
CA LYS A 106 -1.17 1.44 16.39
C LYS A 106 0.14 0.69 16.69
N PRO A 107 0.70 0.78 17.91
CA PRO A 107 1.95 0.13 18.23
C PRO A 107 1.79 -1.39 18.37
N ALA A 108 2.79 -2.14 17.93
CA ALA A 108 2.95 -3.56 18.23
C ALA A 108 3.92 -3.79 19.42
N PRO A 109 3.96 -4.99 20.03
CA PRO A 109 2.97 -6.06 19.90
C PRO A 109 1.73 -5.77 20.76
N GLY A 110 0.57 -6.29 20.37
CA GLY A 110 -0.59 -6.28 21.25
C GLY A 110 -1.93 -6.52 20.56
N ALA A 111 -2.89 -6.99 21.35
CA ALA A 111 -4.27 -7.09 20.91
C ALA A 111 -4.96 -5.71 20.95
N ILE A 112 -5.75 -5.42 19.92
CA ILE A 112 -6.59 -4.23 19.84
C ILE A 112 -8.03 -4.63 19.49
N TYR A 113 -8.98 -3.77 19.86
CA TYR A 113 -10.36 -3.88 19.42
C TYR A 113 -10.62 -2.87 18.30
N VAL A 114 -11.29 -3.31 17.24
CA VAL A 114 -11.59 -2.51 16.05
C VAL A 114 -13.07 -2.58 15.73
N ASP A 115 -13.70 -1.42 15.59
CA ASP A 115 -15.09 -1.32 15.13
C ASP A 115 -15.21 -1.91 13.73
N SER A 116 -16.09 -2.88 13.59
CA SER A 116 -16.23 -3.68 12.37
C SER A 116 -17.71 -3.78 11.98
N PRO A 117 -18.35 -2.66 11.58
CA PRO A 117 -19.67 -2.72 10.97
C PRO A 117 -19.64 -3.54 9.68
N LEU A 118 -20.82 -3.89 9.14
CA LEU A 118 -20.97 -4.77 7.97
C LEU A 118 -20.10 -4.38 6.76
N GLU A 119 -19.86 -3.09 6.57
CA GLU A 119 -19.11 -2.52 5.46
C GLU A 119 -17.59 -2.49 5.70
N ALA A 120 -17.13 -2.73 6.93
CA ALA A 120 -15.73 -2.63 7.32
C ALA A 120 -14.97 -3.93 7.07
N VAL A 121 -13.77 -3.78 6.51
CA VAL A 121 -12.76 -4.85 6.41
C VAL A 121 -11.50 -4.35 7.12
N PRO A 122 -11.32 -4.69 8.41
CA PRO A 122 -10.16 -4.27 9.19
C PRO A 122 -8.86 -4.67 8.50
N ARG A 123 -8.03 -3.66 8.24
CA ARG A 123 -6.74 -3.84 7.58
C ARG A 123 -5.76 -2.76 8.02
N PHE A 124 -4.51 -3.17 8.18
CA PHE A 124 -3.45 -2.34 8.72
C PHE A 124 -2.22 -2.43 7.84
N GLN A 125 -1.61 -1.30 7.51
CA GLN A 125 -0.35 -1.26 6.79
C GLN A 125 0.82 -1.29 7.78
N ARG A 126 1.80 -2.15 7.53
CA ARG A 126 3.02 -2.24 8.34
C ARG A 126 3.90 -1.00 8.13
N SER A 127 4.43 -0.47 9.22
CA SER A 127 5.44 0.59 9.21
C SER A 127 6.67 0.19 8.40
N GLY A 128 7.23 1.12 7.64
CA GLY A 128 8.38 0.90 6.77
C GLY A 128 8.03 0.36 5.38
N THR A 129 6.76 0.33 4.99
CA THR A 129 6.32 -0.19 3.69
C THR A 129 5.67 0.88 2.81
N ILE A 130 5.80 0.72 1.49
CA ILE A 130 5.13 1.52 0.47
C ILE A 130 4.23 0.58 -0.34
N ILE A 131 2.96 0.96 -0.49
CA ILE A 131 1.95 0.17 -1.20
C ILE A 131 1.40 0.99 -2.38
N PRO A 132 1.60 0.53 -3.63
CA PRO A 132 0.97 1.15 -4.79
C PRO A 132 -0.49 0.72 -4.95
N THR A 133 -1.37 1.66 -5.29
CA THR A 133 -2.80 1.43 -5.53
C THR A 133 -3.31 2.16 -6.77
N TRP A 134 -4.42 1.67 -7.32
CA TRP A 134 -5.23 2.36 -8.32
C TRP A 134 -6.52 2.90 -7.68
N GLU A 135 -6.57 4.19 -7.39
CA GLU A 135 -7.74 4.79 -6.74
C GLU A 135 -8.93 5.00 -7.69
N ARG A 136 -8.67 5.01 -9.00
CA ARG A 136 -9.68 5.11 -10.05
C ARG A 136 -10.31 3.75 -10.35
N VAL A 137 -11.14 3.24 -9.45
CA VAL A 137 -11.77 1.92 -9.64
C VAL A 137 -12.76 1.93 -10.81
N ARG A 138 -12.53 1.05 -11.80
CA ARG A 138 -13.38 0.84 -12.97
C ARG A 138 -14.10 -0.51 -12.92
N ARG A 139 -14.83 -0.84 -13.98
CA ARG A 139 -15.64 -2.07 -14.09
C ARG A 139 -14.83 -3.36 -14.33
N ALA A 140 -13.56 -3.25 -14.73
CA ALA A 140 -12.68 -4.38 -15.03
C ALA A 140 -11.21 -3.95 -14.90
N SER A 141 -10.32 -4.88 -14.55
CA SER A 141 -8.88 -4.62 -14.37
C SER A 141 -8.19 -4.17 -15.66
N THR A 142 -8.61 -4.70 -16.81
CA THR A 142 -8.08 -4.32 -18.13
C THR A 142 -8.28 -2.85 -18.43
N LEU A 143 -9.32 -2.22 -17.88
CA LEU A 143 -9.59 -0.79 -18.04
C LEU A 143 -8.76 0.09 -17.10
N MET A 144 -8.14 -0.51 -16.08
CA MET A 144 -7.35 0.18 -15.05
C MET A 144 -5.84 0.08 -15.29
N ARG A 145 -5.39 -0.74 -16.24
CA ARG A 145 -3.96 -1.00 -16.49
C ARG A 145 -3.13 0.27 -16.69
N HIS A 146 -3.73 1.28 -17.34
CA HIS A 146 -3.11 2.57 -17.63
C HIS A 146 -3.55 3.69 -16.68
N ASP A 147 -4.31 3.37 -15.63
CA ASP A 147 -4.66 4.37 -14.63
C ASP A 147 -3.42 4.80 -13.84
N PRO A 148 -3.41 6.04 -13.34
CA PRO A 148 -2.35 6.51 -12.48
C PRO A 148 -2.37 5.83 -11.12
N ILE A 149 -1.20 5.84 -10.47
CA ILE A 149 -0.93 5.15 -9.22
C ILE A 149 -0.94 6.14 -8.06
N THR A 150 -1.48 5.69 -6.93
CA THR A 150 -1.30 6.32 -5.63
C THR A 150 -0.30 5.51 -4.81
N LEU A 151 0.68 6.16 -4.18
CA LEU A 151 1.60 5.51 -3.25
C LEU A 151 1.19 5.77 -1.80
N TYR A 152 0.92 4.71 -1.04
CA TYR A 152 0.73 4.77 0.40
C TYR A 152 2.03 4.42 1.12
N ILE A 153 2.70 5.43 1.68
CA ILE A 153 3.97 5.33 2.39
C ILE A 153 3.67 5.28 3.89
N ALA A 154 3.92 4.17 4.56
CA ALA A 154 3.87 4.07 6.01
C ALA A 154 5.28 4.20 6.57
N THR A 155 5.59 5.30 7.27
CA THR A 155 6.93 5.49 7.86
C THR A 155 7.23 4.39 8.89
N ASN A 156 8.52 4.06 9.08
CA ASN A 156 8.93 3.14 10.15
C ASN A 156 8.80 3.81 11.54
N PHE A 157 9.04 3.08 12.63
CA PHE A 157 8.95 3.61 13.99
C PHE A 157 9.81 4.85 14.27
N LYS A 158 10.92 5.03 13.54
CA LYS A 158 11.80 6.21 13.65
C LYS A 158 11.39 7.36 12.74
N ASP A 159 10.32 7.18 11.97
CA ASP A 159 9.83 8.09 10.95
C ASP A 159 10.88 8.42 9.87
N ASP A 160 11.85 7.53 9.63
CA ASP A 160 13.03 7.79 8.80
C ASP A 160 13.14 6.94 7.53
N PHE A 161 12.31 5.91 7.39
CA PHE A 161 12.41 4.98 6.26
C PHE A 161 11.09 4.29 5.91
N ALA A 162 10.85 4.08 4.62
CA ALA A 162 9.92 3.09 4.09
C ALA A 162 10.33 2.68 2.67
N ASN A 163 10.00 1.47 2.24
CA ASN A 163 10.23 1.03 0.87
C ASN A 163 9.09 0.17 0.32
N GLY A 164 9.03 0.05 -0.99
CA GLY A 164 8.10 -0.83 -1.66
C GLY A 164 8.42 -0.94 -3.13
N THR A 165 7.71 -1.82 -3.82
CA THR A 165 7.98 -2.18 -5.20
C THR A 165 6.69 -2.11 -6.01
N ILE A 166 6.84 -1.99 -7.32
CA ILE A 166 5.76 -2.18 -8.28
C ILE A 166 6.27 -2.98 -9.48
N TYR A 167 5.49 -3.97 -9.89
CA TYR A 167 5.66 -4.70 -11.15
C TYR A 167 4.50 -4.41 -12.10
N MET A 168 4.81 -4.17 -13.37
CA MET A 168 3.83 -3.97 -14.44
C MET A 168 4.30 -4.63 -15.74
N ASP A 169 3.40 -5.30 -16.45
CA ASP A 169 3.59 -5.82 -17.80
C ASP A 169 2.26 -5.71 -18.59
N ASP A 170 2.16 -6.36 -19.74
CA ASP A 170 0.93 -6.42 -20.53
C ASP A 170 -0.18 -7.29 -19.94
N GLY A 171 0.04 -7.92 -18.78
CA GLY A 171 -0.91 -8.71 -18.02
C GLY A 171 -1.54 -9.92 -18.71
N GLU A 172 -1.09 -10.32 -19.90
CA GLU A 172 -1.68 -11.43 -20.65
C GLU A 172 -0.68 -12.34 -21.35
N SER A 173 0.43 -11.82 -21.85
CA SER A 173 1.35 -12.56 -22.71
C SER A 173 2.57 -13.08 -21.94
N PHE A 174 3.49 -13.70 -22.68
CA PHE A 174 4.81 -14.09 -22.17
C PHE A 174 5.92 -13.10 -22.57
N GLU A 175 5.59 -11.92 -23.08
CA GLU A 175 6.58 -10.92 -23.49
C GLU A 175 7.44 -10.41 -22.32
N TYR A 176 6.97 -10.54 -21.07
CA TYR A 176 7.80 -10.29 -19.88
C TYR A 176 9.08 -11.15 -19.86
N GLN A 177 9.06 -12.35 -20.46
CA GLN A 177 10.24 -13.22 -20.58
C GLN A 177 11.30 -12.64 -21.53
N LYS A 178 10.90 -11.73 -22.42
CA LYS A 178 11.78 -11.00 -23.34
C LYS A 178 12.16 -9.62 -22.83
N GLY A 179 11.71 -9.24 -21.63
CA GLY A 179 12.01 -7.95 -21.02
C GLY A 179 10.88 -6.92 -21.11
N GLU A 180 9.69 -7.24 -21.64
CA GLU A 180 8.57 -6.29 -21.74
C GLU A 180 7.80 -6.17 -20.42
N TYR A 181 8.46 -5.59 -19.41
CA TYR A 181 7.88 -5.29 -18.11
C TYR A 181 8.63 -4.14 -17.41
N LEU A 182 8.07 -3.66 -16.31
CA LEU A 182 8.67 -2.70 -15.38
C LEU A 182 8.75 -3.34 -13.99
N TYR A 183 9.91 -3.28 -13.35
CA TYR A 183 10.06 -3.60 -11.92
C TYR A 183 10.79 -2.46 -11.21
N TRP A 184 10.05 -1.66 -10.45
CA TRP A 184 10.52 -0.41 -9.87
C TRP A 184 10.40 -0.41 -8.35
N GLY A 185 11.37 0.22 -7.70
CA GLY A 185 11.46 0.37 -6.26
C GLY A 185 11.26 1.81 -5.85
N PHE A 186 10.43 2.02 -4.84
CA PHE A 186 10.23 3.31 -4.19
C PHE A 186 10.88 3.30 -2.81
N THR A 187 11.55 4.39 -2.45
CA THR A 187 12.15 4.56 -1.12
C THR A 187 11.83 5.93 -0.56
N TYR A 188 11.24 5.95 0.62
CA TYR A 188 11.15 7.11 1.50
C TYR A 188 12.31 7.08 2.50
N LYS A 189 13.04 8.19 2.65
CA LYS A 189 14.17 8.28 3.57
C LYS A 189 14.36 9.68 4.16
N LYS A 190 14.58 9.77 5.46
CA LYS A 190 15.12 10.97 6.13
C LYS A 190 16.62 11.09 5.83
N VAL A 191 17.01 12.16 5.14
CA VAL A 191 18.41 12.43 4.75
C VAL A 191 19.10 13.32 5.80
N SER A 192 18.37 14.27 6.36
CA SER A 192 18.82 15.10 7.48
C SER A 192 17.63 15.48 8.36
N ASP A 193 17.85 16.22 9.45
CA ASP A 193 16.76 16.68 10.31
C ASP A 193 15.72 17.55 9.61
N GLN A 194 16.08 18.15 8.48
CA GLN A 194 15.21 19.05 7.72
C GLN A 194 14.89 18.55 6.31
N LEU A 195 15.33 17.34 5.92
CA LEU A 195 15.15 16.83 4.57
C LEU A 195 14.72 15.37 4.58
N PHE A 196 13.56 15.13 3.96
CA PHE A 196 13.02 13.80 3.66
C PHE A 196 12.92 13.65 2.15
N THR A 197 13.16 12.45 1.65
CA THR A 197 13.22 12.18 0.21
C THR A 197 12.36 10.98 -0.15
N ILE A 198 11.69 11.05 -1.30
CA ILE A 198 11.04 9.91 -1.96
C ILE A 198 11.75 9.72 -3.29
N THR A 199 12.22 8.50 -3.56
CA THR A 199 12.96 8.20 -4.80
C THR A 199 12.35 6.99 -5.48
N ALA A 200 12.36 6.98 -6.81
CA ALA A 200 12.05 5.81 -7.63
C ALA A 200 13.30 5.34 -8.37
N LYS A 201 13.52 4.03 -8.40
CA LYS A 201 14.64 3.40 -9.11
C LYS A 201 14.21 2.15 -9.85
N ASN A 202 14.81 1.93 -11.02
CA ASN A 202 14.65 0.67 -11.73
C ASN A 202 15.39 -0.44 -10.97
N LEU A 203 14.69 -1.50 -10.59
CA LEU A 203 15.26 -2.65 -9.88
C LEU A 203 15.72 -3.77 -10.82
N ASP A 204 15.21 -3.80 -12.06
CA ASP A 204 15.66 -4.72 -13.10
C ASP A 204 15.87 -3.98 -14.44
N PRO A 205 17.12 -3.61 -14.77
CA PRO A 205 17.45 -2.91 -16.01
C PRO A 205 17.10 -3.67 -17.30
N ASN A 206 16.84 -4.99 -17.22
CA ASN A 206 16.41 -5.79 -18.37
C ASN A 206 14.92 -5.57 -18.70
N GLY A 207 14.11 -5.18 -17.70
CA GLY A 207 12.71 -4.82 -17.86
C GLY A 207 12.57 -3.43 -18.48
N LYS A 208 12.04 -3.37 -19.70
CA LYS A 208 11.68 -2.15 -20.40
C LYS A 208 10.30 -2.32 -20.99
N MET A 209 9.36 -1.52 -20.53
CA MET A 209 8.03 -1.41 -21.11
C MET A 209 7.63 0.07 -21.09
N GLU A 210 7.05 0.54 -22.19
CA GLU A 210 6.45 1.88 -22.25
C GLU A 210 5.12 1.90 -21.49
N THR A 211 4.89 2.95 -20.70
CA THR A 211 3.64 3.11 -19.97
C THR A 211 3.25 4.57 -19.88
N GLU A 212 1.95 4.82 -19.96
CA GLU A 212 1.34 6.13 -19.72
C GLU A 212 1.00 6.33 -18.22
N SER A 213 1.16 5.30 -17.39
CA SER A 213 0.89 5.40 -15.96
C SER A 213 1.92 6.28 -15.25
N TYR A 214 1.41 7.12 -14.36
CA TYR A 214 2.19 8.06 -13.55
C TYR A 214 1.70 8.04 -12.09
N ILE A 215 2.47 8.62 -11.17
CA ILE A 215 2.09 8.80 -9.77
C ILE A 215 1.21 10.04 -9.67
N GLU A 216 -0.09 9.88 -9.41
CA GLU A 216 -1.02 11.01 -9.25
C GLU A 216 -1.12 11.52 -7.81
N LYS A 217 -0.72 10.70 -6.83
CA LYS A 217 -0.89 11.01 -5.41
C LYS A 217 0.07 10.21 -4.55
N ILE A 218 0.59 10.85 -3.51
CA ILE A 218 1.38 10.18 -2.47
C ILE A 218 0.75 10.49 -1.12
N VAL A 219 0.49 9.46 -0.33
CA VAL A 219 -0.02 9.56 1.04
C VAL A 219 1.03 9.01 1.99
N ILE A 220 1.64 9.88 2.79
CA ILE A 220 2.63 9.52 3.79
C ILE A 220 1.96 9.47 5.16
N ARG A 221 2.02 8.34 5.85
CA ARG A 221 1.46 8.11 7.18
C ARG A 221 2.58 8.12 8.22
N GLY A 222 2.33 8.72 9.37
CA GLY A 222 3.33 8.88 10.45
C GLY A 222 4.17 10.15 10.35
N VAL A 223 3.70 11.18 9.65
CA VAL A 223 4.45 12.43 9.46
C VAL A 223 4.34 13.31 10.72
N ARG A 224 5.39 13.26 11.55
CA ARG A 224 5.50 14.07 12.79
C ARG A 224 6.24 15.39 12.62
N TYR A 225 6.95 15.57 11.50
CA TYR A 225 7.62 16.83 11.18
C TYR A 225 6.64 17.82 10.53
N TYR A 226 7.08 19.08 10.37
CA TYR A 226 6.28 20.15 9.79
C TYR A 226 6.77 20.48 8.38
N PRO A 227 6.18 19.90 7.31
CA PRO A 227 6.62 20.18 5.95
C PRO A 227 6.40 21.67 5.61
N LYS A 228 7.44 22.32 5.09
CA LYS A 228 7.45 23.73 4.67
C LYS A 228 7.33 23.88 3.17
N ASN A 229 8.02 23.05 2.41
CA ASN A 229 7.95 22.98 0.97
C ASN A 229 8.28 21.55 0.49
N ALA A 230 7.83 21.23 -0.72
CA ALA A 230 8.16 19.98 -1.38
C ALA A 230 8.48 20.28 -2.85
N HIS A 231 9.47 19.58 -3.41
CA HIS A 231 9.88 19.74 -4.80
C HIS A 231 10.09 18.38 -5.44
N ILE A 232 9.70 18.22 -6.70
CA ILE A 232 10.04 17.06 -7.52
C ILE A 232 11.17 17.39 -8.48
N TYR A 233 12.07 16.42 -8.67
CA TYR A 233 13.17 16.41 -9.61
C TYR A 233 12.93 15.25 -10.57
N LEU A 234 12.50 15.57 -11.80
CA LEU A 234 12.46 14.64 -12.93
C LEU A 234 13.77 14.68 -13.74
N ASP A 235 14.48 15.79 -13.62
CA ASP A 235 15.88 15.96 -14.01
C ASP A 235 16.65 16.65 -12.86
N ASP A 236 17.98 16.67 -12.94
CA ASP A 236 18.82 17.21 -11.87
C ASP A 236 18.77 18.74 -11.71
N TRP A 237 18.16 19.47 -12.65
CA TRP A 237 18.39 20.91 -12.82
C TRP A 237 17.14 21.77 -12.60
N ASN A 238 15.95 21.24 -12.89
CA ASN A 238 14.70 22.00 -12.90
C ASN A 238 13.68 21.39 -11.93
N PRO A 239 13.79 21.66 -10.62
CA PRO A 239 12.79 21.20 -9.67
C PRO A 239 11.46 21.94 -9.87
N GLU A 240 10.37 21.19 -9.76
CA GLU A 240 9.01 21.73 -9.74
C GLU A 240 8.45 21.68 -8.31
N SER A 241 7.80 22.77 -7.87
CA SER A 241 7.18 22.82 -6.56
C SER A 241 5.92 21.96 -6.51
N LEU A 242 5.76 21.20 -5.42
CA LEU A 242 4.60 20.36 -5.17
C LEU A 242 3.71 20.97 -4.09
N GLU A 243 2.40 20.91 -4.31
CA GLU A 243 1.40 21.20 -3.29
C GLU A 243 1.18 19.97 -2.40
N PHE A 244 0.95 20.23 -1.11
CA PHE A 244 0.65 19.19 -0.13
C PHE A 244 -0.34 19.64 0.94
N GLU A 245 -1.02 18.65 1.53
CA GLU A 245 -1.90 18.80 2.68
C GLU A 245 -1.31 18.01 3.86
N HIS A 246 -1.09 18.66 5.00
CA HIS A 246 -0.60 18.00 6.23
C HIS A 246 -1.71 17.99 7.29
N ASP A 247 -2.09 16.78 7.72
CA ASP A 247 -3.02 16.56 8.82
C ASP A 247 -2.25 16.12 10.06
N ARG A 248 -2.38 16.90 11.14
CA ARG A 248 -1.69 16.66 12.41
C ARG A 248 -2.41 15.65 13.30
N ASP A 249 -3.72 15.51 13.15
CA ASP A 249 -4.53 14.63 14.00
C ASP A 249 -4.35 13.18 13.55
N ASP A 250 -4.31 12.96 12.23
CA ASP A 250 -4.08 11.64 11.64
C ASP A 250 -2.60 11.39 11.26
N LEU A 251 -1.72 12.35 11.56
CA LEU A 251 -0.27 12.29 11.29
C LEU A 251 0.04 11.93 9.82
N SER A 252 -0.60 12.61 8.88
CA SER A 252 -0.50 12.28 7.45
C SER A 252 -0.13 13.47 6.57
N LEU A 253 0.62 13.22 5.51
CA LEU A 253 0.99 14.19 4.48
C LEU A 253 0.52 13.67 3.12
N ILE A 254 -0.26 14.47 2.40
CA ILE A 254 -0.78 14.13 1.08
C ILE A 254 -0.16 15.07 0.06
N ILE A 255 0.62 14.52 -0.87
CA ILE A 255 1.13 15.24 -2.04
C ILE A 255 0.20 14.91 -3.20
N ARG A 256 -0.41 15.94 -3.81
CA ARG A 256 -1.33 15.78 -4.94
C ARG A 256 -0.63 16.14 -6.24
N LYS A 257 -0.89 15.36 -7.30
CA LYS A 257 -0.38 15.60 -8.66
C LYS A 257 1.15 15.79 -8.72
N PRO A 258 1.96 14.86 -8.17
CA PRO A 258 3.39 14.89 -8.47
C PRO A 258 3.66 14.58 -9.95
N ASP A 259 2.71 13.95 -10.65
CA ASP A 259 2.73 13.63 -12.09
C ASP A 259 4.02 12.93 -12.54
N ALA A 260 4.64 12.19 -11.61
CA ALA A 260 5.91 11.50 -11.81
C ALA A 260 5.70 10.23 -12.64
N PRO A 261 6.42 10.01 -13.74
CA PRO A 261 6.32 8.78 -14.52
C PRO A 261 6.71 7.55 -13.68
N VAL A 262 5.95 6.46 -13.79
CA VAL A 262 6.23 5.23 -13.03
C VAL A 262 7.46 4.49 -13.60
N GLY A 263 7.70 4.64 -14.91
CA GLY A 263 8.81 4.02 -15.63
C GLY A 263 10.08 4.87 -15.73
N ALA A 264 10.22 5.93 -14.92
CA ALA A 264 11.45 6.74 -14.89
C ALA A 264 11.88 7.08 -13.47
N GLU A 265 13.17 7.40 -13.30
CA GLU A 265 13.70 7.83 -12.01
C GLU A 265 13.17 9.22 -11.68
N PHE A 266 12.82 9.42 -10.42
CA PHE A 266 12.48 10.73 -9.87
C PHE A 266 12.93 10.82 -8.42
N ARG A 267 13.08 12.05 -7.94
CA ARG A 267 13.27 12.37 -6.52
C ARG A 267 12.27 13.44 -6.10
N ILE A 268 11.64 13.26 -4.96
CA ILE A 268 10.85 14.30 -4.29
C ILE A 268 11.55 14.63 -2.99
N ASP A 269 11.89 15.90 -2.80
CA ASP A 269 12.44 16.42 -1.56
C ASP A 269 11.34 17.13 -0.78
N ILE A 270 11.22 16.82 0.51
CA ILE A 270 10.28 17.42 1.44
C ILE A 270 11.10 18.06 2.56
N HIS A 271 11.03 19.39 2.66
CA HIS A 271 11.77 20.14 3.66
C HIS A 271 10.91 20.43 4.89
N ALA A 272 11.47 20.24 6.09
CA ALA A 272 10.80 20.47 7.37
C ALA A 272 11.27 21.74 8.10
#